data_AF-A0A223D2Q8-F1
#
_entry.id   AF-A0A223D2Q8-F1
#
_cell.length_a   1.000
_cell.length_b   1.000
_cell.length_c   1.000
_cell.angle_alpha   90.00
_cell.angle_beta   90.00
_cell.angle_gamma   90.00
#
_symmetry.space_group_name_H-M   'P 1'
#
loop_
_entity.id
_entity.type
_entity.pdbx_description
1 polymer ?
#
loop_
_entity_poly.entity_id
_entity_poly.type
_entity_poly.pdbx_seq_one_letter_code
_entity_poly.pdbx_strand_id
1 'polypeptide(L)'
;MQNLINKVRSQISDLKGSVFALASQDEEEGTIPDELQSIVIDAVSDYSRWNPVQNRRGRIDVIVGQTDYDLPADFMGMEVEPSLNFLLSEKVLILKESPKKAGSFSFFYRGMRSPESVPEYDVPAVVWLASANALRAVLADQERLQRYINYKIPNASEIDAHPASRVIEQINKAAQDLERQYNKRMENYQRAQLEVASRGPYMTFG
;
A
#
# COMPACT_ATOMS: atom_id res chain seq x y z
N MET A 1 -0.15 7.53 -9.02
CA MET A 1 1.13 7.50 -8.28
C MET A 1 1.61 8.89 -7.90
N GLN A 2 1.99 9.75 -8.86
CA GLN A 2 2.65 11.04 -8.59
C GLN A 2 1.89 11.98 -7.64
N ASN A 3 0.55 11.98 -7.72
CA ASN A 3 -0.30 12.77 -6.83
C ASN A 3 -0.13 12.38 -5.34
N LEU A 4 -0.11 11.07 -5.04
CA LEU A 4 0.10 10.59 -3.67
C LEU A 4 1.50 10.92 -3.18
N ILE A 5 2.53 10.73 -4.01
CA ILE A 5 3.91 11.09 -3.68
C ILE A 5 4.01 12.59 -3.35
N ASN A 6 3.42 13.47 -4.18
CA ASN A 6 3.42 14.91 -3.94
C ASN A 6 2.67 15.28 -2.65
N LYS A 7 1.56 14.60 -2.33
CA LYS A 7 0.83 14.80 -1.08
C LYS A 7 1.64 14.35 0.14
N VAL A 8 2.34 13.21 0.05
CA VAL A 8 3.27 12.76 1.11
C VAL A 8 4.38 13.77 1.31
N ARG A 9 5.03 14.23 0.23
CA ARG A 9 6.05 15.30 0.28
C ARG A 9 5.53 16.58 0.92
N SER A 10 4.32 17.01 0.57
CA SER A 10 3.67 18.16 1.20
C SER A 10 3.38 17.93 2.68
N GLN A 11 2.97 16.72 3.07
CA GLN A 11 2.65 16.35 4.44
C GLN A 11 3.89 16.38 5.35
N ILE A 12 5.04 15.93 4.83
CA ILE A 12 6.34 16.00 5.52
C ILE A 12 7.05 17.36 5.33
N SER A 13 6.37 18.35 4.74
CA SER A 13 6.84 19.73 4.52
C SER A 13 8.10 19.84 3.66
N ASP A 14 8.13 19.11 2.54
CA ASP A 14 9.31 18.91 1.69
C ASP A 14 9.06 19.30 0.22
N LEU A 15 8.85 20.60 -0.01
CA LEU A 15 8.59 21.15 -1.35
C LEU A 15 9.87 21.59 -2.10
N LYS A 16 11.06 21.45 -1.49
CA LYS A 16 12.34 21.92 -2.07
C LYS A 16 13.49 20.93 -1.79
N GLY A 17 13.56 19.86 -2.58
CA GLY A 17 14.72 18.95 -2.59
C GLY A 17 14.77 18.04 -1.35
N SER A 18 14.25 16.83 -1.52
CA SER A 18 13.93 15.94 -0.42
C SER A 18 15.14 15.22 0.17
N VAL A 19 15.06 14.90 1.47
CA VAL A 19 15.94 13.91 2.14
C VAL A 19 15.82 12.53 1.49
N PHE A 20 14.68 12.28 0.84
CA PHE A 20 14.50 11.19 -0.12
C PHE A 20 15.05 11.66 -1.47
N ALA A 21 16.23 11.18 -1.84
CA ALA A 21 16.86 11.59 -3.08
C ALA A 21 15.97 11.25 -4.30
N LEU A 22 15.81 12.21 -5.21
CA LEU A 22 15.37 11.95 -6.58
C LEU A 22 16.58 11.44 -7.37
N ALA A 23 16.80 10.14 -7.41
CA ALA A 23 17.55 9.53 -8.51
C ALA A 23 16.59 9.47 -9.72
N SER A 24 16.88 9.96 -10.91
CA SER A 24 17.99 10.70 -11.51
C SER A 24 17.39 11.36 -12.77
N GLN A 25 17.89 12.53 -13.18
CA GLN A 25 17.46 13.16 -14.45
C GLN A 25 18.12 12.52 -15.69
N ASP A 26 18.98 11.51 -15.54
CA ASP A 26 19.83 10.99 -16.63
C ASP A 26 20.17 9.48 -16.51
N GLU A 27 19.25 8.60 -16.09
CA GLU A 27 19.50 7.15 -16.18
C GLU A 27 18.42 6.44 -16.99
N GLU A 28 18.91 5.77 -18.03
CA GLU A 28 18.23 4.95 -19.02
C GLU A 28 17.14 4.02 -18.44
N GLU A 29 16.17 3.69 -19.29
CA GLU A 29 15.07 2.75 -19.09
C GLU A 29 15.41 1.59 -18.12
N GLY A 30 14.96 1.74 -16.87
CA GLY A 30 15.18 0.75 -15.80
C GLY A 30 15.26 1.33 -14.39
N THR A 31 14.85 2.59 -14.21
CA THR A 31 15.09 3.42 -13.03
C THR A 31 14.56 2.79 -11.74
N ILE A 32 15.46 2.60 -10.77
CA ILE A 32 15.16 2.17 -9.40
C ILE A 32 13.99 3.03 -8.87
N PRO A 33 12.91 2.43 -8.32
CA PRO A 33 11.77 3.20 -7.81
C PRO A 33 12.24 4.24 -6.79
N ASP A 34 11.71 5.47 -6.89
CA ASP A 34 11.83 6.48 -5.83
C ASP A 34 11.45 5.80 -4.50
N GLU A 35 12.24 5.95 -3.44
CA GLU A 35 11.91 5.31 -2.16
C GLU A 35 10.56 5.80 -1.60
N LEU A 36 10.16 7.02 -1.92
CA LEU A 36 8.80 7.47 -1.61
C LEU A 36 7.75 6.71 -2.42
N GLN A 37 8.08 6.26 -3.63
CA GLN A 37 7.20 5.40 -4.42
C GLN A 37 7.04 4.03 -3.76
N SER A 38 8.10 3.39 -3.27
CA SER A 38 7.97 2.12 -2.54
C SER A 38 7.17 2.29 -1.24
N ILE A 39 7.45 3.34 -0.47
CA ILE A 39 6.70 3.67 0.75
C ILE A 39 5.21 3.91 0.45
N VAL A 40 4.88 4.59 -0.66
CA VAL A 40 3.48 4.78 -1.08
C VAL A 40 2.85 3.46 -1.52
N ILE A 41 3.57 2.61 -2.25
CA ILE A 41 3.08 1.27 -2.65
C ILE A 41 2.76 0.43 -1.41
N ASP A 42 3.65 0.42 -0.42
CA ASP A 42 3.45 -0.32 0.83
C ASP A 42 2.24 0.21 1.62
N ALA A 43 2.08 1.52 1.69
CA ALA A 43 0.91 2.13 2.34
C ALA A 43 -0.40 1.80 1.61
N VAL A 44 -0.40 1.76 0.28
CA VAL A 44 -1.57 1.36 -0.53
C VAL A 44 -1.86 -0.14 -0.35
N SER A 45 -0.82 -0.97 -0.25
CA SER A 45 -0.95 -2.40 0.02
C SER A 45 -1.61 -2.65 1.37
N ASP A 46 -1.17 -1.94 2.43
CA ASP A 46 -1.80 -2.05 3.75
C ASP A 46 -3.25 -1.57 3.73
N TYR A 47 -3.51 -0.41 3.14
CA TYR A 47 -4.88 0.10 2.96
C TYR A 47 -5.78 -0.88 2.19
N SER A 48 -5.23 -1.58 1.19
CA SER A 48 -5.98 -2.56 0.39
C SER A 48 -6.43 -3.77 1.21
N ARG A 49 -5.78 -4.07 2.35
CA ARG A 49 -6.26 -5.11 3.30
C ARG A 49 -7.60 -4.74 3.91
N TRP A 50 -7.87 -3.44 4.05
CA TRP A 50 -9.10 -2.92 4.64
C TRP A 50 -10.16 -2.59 3.58
N ASN A 51 -9.74 -2.05 2.44
CA ASN A 51 -10.64 -1.70 1.33
C ASN A 51 -10.08 -2.21 -0.01
N PRO A 52 -10.13 -3.52 -0.27
CA PRO A 52 -9.69 -4.09 -1.55
C PRO A 52 -10.61 -3.66 -2.69
N VAL A 53 -10.15 -3.81 -3.93
CA VAL A 53 -11.04 -3.75 -5.09
C VAL A 53 -11.83 -5.07 -5.14
N GLN A 54 -13.13 -4.99 -4.94
CA GLN A 54 -14.03 -6.13 -5.03
C GLN A 54 -14.44 -6.41 -6.48
N ASN A 55 -14.92 -7.63 -6.74
CA ASN A 55 -15.47 -8.07 -8.03
C ASN A 55 -14.52 -7.90 -9.22
N ARG A 56 -13.20 -7.99 -9.01
CA ARG A 56 -12.25 -8.02 -10.14
C ARG A 56 -12.43 -9.32 -10.90
N ARG A 57 -12.39 -9.24 -12.23
CA ARG A 57 -12.51 -10.41 -13.11
C ARG A 57 -11.12 -10.94 -13.43
N GLY A 58 -10.86 -12.18 -13.05
CA GLY A 58 -9.71 -12.96 -13.48
C GLY A 58 -10.11 -13.96 -14.55
N ARG A 59 -9.15 -14.35 -15.39
CA ARG A 59 -9.31 -15.43 -16.36
C ARG A 59 -8.05 -16.28 -16.35
N ILE A 60 -8.25 -17.59 -16.31
CA ILE A 60 -7.20 -18.58 -16.49
C ILE A 60 -7.51 -19.36 -17.76
N ASP A 61 -6.55 -19.38 -18.68
CA ASP A 61 -6.58 -20.26 -19.83
C ASP A 61 -5.95 -21.60 -19.42
N VAL A 62 -6.77 -22.64 -19.44
CA VAL A 62 -6.44 -23.99 -18.96
C VAL A 62 -5.71 -24.73 -20.07
N ILE A 63 -4.52 -25.22 -19.75
CA ILE A 63 -3.64 -25.94 -20.68
C ILE A 63 -3.63 -27.42 -20.31
N VAL A 64 -3.70 -28.28 -21.31
CA VAL A 64 -3.69 -29.74 -21.12
C VAL A 64 -2.39 -30.16 -20.43
N GLY A 65 -2.53 -30.94 -19.35
CA GLY A 65 -1.38 -31.42 -18.57
C GLY A 65 -0.81 -30.43 -17.56
N GLN A 66 -1.25 -29.16 -17.54
CA GLN A 66 -0.78 -28.15 -16.57
C GLN A 66 -1.73 -28.06 -15.37
N THR A 67 -1.17 -28.12 -14.17
CA THR A 67 -1.93 -28.01 -12.91
C THR A 67 -1.78 -26.66 -12.24
N ASP A 68 -0.67 -25.96 -12.48
CA ASP A 68 -0.31 -24.77 -11.72
C ASP A 68 -0.52 -23.53 -12.59
N TYR A 69 -1.25 -22.55 -12.07
CA TYR A 69 -1.62 -21.34 -12.77
C TYR A 69 -1.33 -20.12 -11.92
N ASP A 70 -0.55 -19.20 -12.48
CA ASP A 70 -0.28 -17.92 -11.84
C ASP A 70 -1.55 -17.07 -11.78
N LEU A 71 -1.82 -16.53 -10.59
CA LEU A 71 -2.89 -15.59 -10.36
C LEU A 71 -2.40 -14.16 -10.64
N PRO A 72 -3.32 -13.21 -10.88
CA PRO A 72 -2.97 -11.81 -11.05
C PRO A 72 -2.06 -11.29 -9.94
N ALA A 73 -1.08 -10.44 -10.28
CA ALA A 73 -0.12 -9.92 -9.31
C ALA A 73 -0.76 -9.18 -8.13
N ASP A 74 -1.95 -8.61 -8.34
CA ASP A 74 -2.75 -7.91 -7.34
C ASP A 74 -3.70 -8.82 -6.55
N PHE A 75 -3.71 -10.13 -6.80
CA PHE A 75 -4.63 -11.07 -6.16
C PHE A 75 -4.46 -11.09 -4.63
N MET A 76 -5.57 -10.91 -3.91
CA MET A 76 -5.64 -11.02 -2.45
C MET A 76 -6.51 -12.18 -1.97
N GLY A 77 -7.49 -12.59 -2.77
CA GLY A 77 -8.35 -13.71 -2.44
C GLY A 77 -9.51 -13.87 -3.41
N MET A 78 -10.01 -15.08 -3.54
CA MET A 78 -11.14 -15.39 -4.42
C MET A 78 -12.46 -15.00 -3.72
N GLU A 79 -13.41 -14.43 -4.47
CA GLU A 79 -14.74 -14.08 -3.96
C GLU A 79 -15.77 -15.17 -4.27
N VAL A 80 -15.65 -15.77 -5.44
CA VAL A 80 -16.51 -16.87 -5.90
C VAL A 80 -15.60 -18.02 -6.28
N GLU A 81 -15.69 -19.11 -5.52
CA GLU A 81 -14.97 -20.34 -5.88
C GLU A 81 -15.54 -20.88 -7.19
N PRO A 82 -14.73 -21.01 -8.25
CA PRO A 82 -15.16 -21.73 -9.43
C PRO A 82 -15.47 -23.17 -9.03
N SER A 83 -16.38 -23.82 -9.75
CA SER A 83 -16.77 -25.23 -9.56
C SER A 83 -15.64 -26.24 -9.84
N LEU A 84 -14.40 -25.78 -9.88
CA LEU A 84 -13.19 -26.55 -10.10
C LEU A 84 -12.65 -27.03 -8.76
N ASN A 85 -12.13 -28.26 -8.73
CA ASN A 85 -11.39 -28.78 -7.59
C ASN A 85 -9.94 -28.25 -7.64
N PHE A 86 -9.67 -27.18 -6.89
CA PHE A 86 -8.33 -26.58 -6.80
C PHE A 86 -7.86 -26.39 -5.36
N LEU A 87 -6.59 -26.05 -5.22
CA LEU A 87 -5.96 -25.52 -4.02
C LEU A 87 -5.40 -24.13 -4.35
N LEU A 88 -5.45 -23.22 -3.39
CA LEU A 88 -4.81 -21.90 -3.49
C LEU A 88 -3.58 -21.89 -2.61
N SER A 89 -2.44 -21.56 -3.21
CA SER A 89 -1.18 -21.31 -2.50
C SER A 89 -0.68 -19.94 -2.89
N GLU A 90 -0.85 -18.96 -2.00
CA GLU A 90 -0.48 -17.56 -2.22
C GLU A 90 -1.06 -16.96 -3.52
N LYS A 91 -0.27 -16.96 -4.60
CA LYS A 91 -0.62 -16.44 -5.93
C LYS A 91 -0.62 -17.52 -7.01
N VAL A 92 -0.69 -18.79 -6.62
CA VAL A 92 -0.77 -19.92 -7.54
C VAL A 92 -2.06 -20.70 -7.25
N LEU A 93 -2.81 -20.94 -8.31
CA LEU A 93 -3.94 -21.86 -8.31
C LEU A 93 -3.46 -23.22 -8.81
N ILE A 94 -3.61 -24.25 -7.97
CA ILE A 94 -3.18 -25.61 -8.25
C ILE A 94 -4.42 -26.48 -8.46
N LEU A 95 -4.64 -26.96 -9.68
CA LEU A 95 -5.69 -27.92 -9.98
C LEU A 95 -5.33 -29.28 -9.38
N LYS A 96 -6.28 -29.93 -8.71
CA LYS A 96 -6.06 -31.25 -8.10
C LYS A 96 -5.88 -32.37 -9.15
N GLU A 97 -6.37 -32.15 -10.36
CA GLU A 97 -6.25 -33.09 -11.49
C GLU A 97 -5.80 -32.35 -12.75
N SER A 98 -4.92 -32.98 -13.53
CA SER A 98 -4.46 -32.42 -14.79
C SER A 98 -5.60 -32.32 -15.82
N PRO A 99 -5.78 -31.16 -16.48
CA PRO A 99 -6.83 -30.98 -17.48
C PRO A 99 -6.64 -31.93 -18.66
N LYS A 100 -7.72 -32.60 -19.07
CA LYS A 100 -7.74 -33.46 -20.27
C LYS A 100 -8.10 -32.69 -21.55
N LYS A 101 -8.63 -31.49 -21.40
CA LYS A 101 -9.04 -30.60 -22.50
C LYS A 101 -8.61 -29.18 -22.18
N ALA A 102 -8.18 -28.45 -23.20
CA ALA A 102 -7.94 -27.02 -23.09
C ALA A 102 -9.27 -26.27 -22.92
N GLY A 103 -9.21 -25.13 -22.24
CA GLY A 103 -10.38 -24.30 -22.01
C GLY A 103 -10.01 -23.00 -21.32
N SER A 104 -11.01 -22.31 -20.78
CA SER A 104 -10.78 -21.14 -19.94
C SER A 104 -11.88 -21.06 -18.90
N PHE A 105 -11.56 -20.61 -17.70
CA PHE A 105 -12.56 -20.22 -16.72
C PHE A 105 -12.31 -18.80 -16.25
N SER A 106 -13.41 -18.09 -16.00
CA SER A 106 -13.39 -16.77 -15.38
C SER A 106 -13.75 -16.90 -13.91
N PHE A 107 -13.15 -16.05 -13.08
CA PHE A 107 -13.41 -16.02 -11.64
C PHE A 107 -13.47 -14.57 -11.15
N PHE A 108 -14.08 -14.38 -9.99
CA PHE A 108 -14.12 -13.09 -9.30
C PHE A 108 -13.19 -13.11 -8.09
N TYR A 109 -12.42 -12.03 -7.92
CA TYR A 109 -11.44 -11.93 -6.85
C TYR A 109 -11.36 -10.52 -6.25
N ARG A 110 -10.88 -10.46 -5.01
CA ARG A 110 -10.45 -9.24 -4.34
C ARG A 110 -9.02 -8.94 -4.74
N GLY A 111 -8.82 -7.76 -5.32
CA GLY A 111 -7.51 -7.29 -5.75
C GLY A 111 -6.99 -6.15 -4.88
N MET A 112 -5.67 -6.03 -4.79
CA MET A 112 -5.01 -4.85 -4.26
C MET A 112 -5.35 -3.63 -5.12
N ARG A 113 -5.52 -2.49 -4.47
CA ARG A 113 -5.65 -1.22 -5.18
C ARG A 113 -4.31 -0.82 -5.76
N SER A 114 -4.33 -0.27 -6.96
CA SER A 114 -3.23 0.56 -7.43
C SER A 114 -3.32 1.94 -6.77
N PRO A 115 -2.21 2.69 -6.66
CA PRO A 115 -2.19 4.05 -6.11
C PRO A 115 -3.16 5.03 -6.82
N GLU A 116 -3.45 4.80 -8.11
CA GLU A 116 -4.41 5.57 -8.91
C GLU A 116 -5.87 5.20 -8.59
N SER A 117 -6.10 3.99 -8.09
CA SER A 117 -7.44 3.46 -7.80
C SER A 117 -7.91 3.70 -6.36
N VAL A 118 -7.11 4.42 -5.55
CA VAL A 118 -7.49 4.83 -4.20
C VAL A 118 -8.62 5.86 -4.29
N PRO A 119 -9.78 5.64 -3.64
CA PRO A 119 -10.86 6.63 -3.60
C PRO A 119 -10.37 7.97 -3.04
N GLU A 120 -10.80 9.08 -3.64
CA GLU A 120 -10.36 10.42 -3.23
C GLU A 120 -10.60 10.68 -1.74
N TYR A 121 -11.73 10.21 -1.21
CA TYR A 121 -12.06 10.30 0.21
C TYR A 121 -11.00 9.63 1.10
N ASP A 122 -10.39 8.54 0.66
CA ASP A 122 -9.43 7.72 1.40
C ASP A 122 -7.96 8.05 1.13
N VAL A 123 -7.68 8.92 0.15
CA VAL A 123 -6.33 9.45 -0.11
C VAL A 123 -5.63 9.93 1.17
N PRO A 124 -6.27 10.69 2.09
CA PRO A 124 -5.62 11.10 3.33
C PRO A 124 -5.10 9.94 4.18
N ALA A 125 -5.80 8.80 4.21
CA ALA A 125 -5.40 7.64 5.01
C ALA A 125 -4.07 7.06 4.51
N VAL A 126 -3.97 6.86 3.19
CA VAL A 126 -2.74 6.39 2.54
C VAL A 126 -1.61 7.39 2.75
N VAL A 127 -1.90 8.69 2.61
CA VAL A 127 -0.90 9.75 2.83
C VAL A 127 -0.40 9.77 4.27
N TRP A 128 -1.26 9.58 5.28
CA TRP A 128 -0.85 9.52 6.67
C TRP A 128 0.10 8.36 6.95
N LEU A 129 -0.28 7.14 6.51
CA LEU A 129 0.56 5.96 6.71
C LEU A 129 1.90 6.09 5.96
N ALA A 130 1.87 6.49 4.70
CA ALA A 130 3.07 6.70 3.90
C ALA A 130 3.98 7.78 4.53
N SER A 131 3.41 8.86 5.05
CA SER A 131 4.17 9.92 5.72
C SER A 131 4.77 9.44 7.05
N ALA A 132 4.05 8.63 7.82
CA ALA A 132 4.56 8.03 9.05
C ALA A 132 5.76 7.09 8.75
N ASN A 133 5.64 6.26 7.72
CA ASN A 133 6.70 5.36 7.28
C ASN A 133 7.91 6.13 6.73
N ALA A 134 7.69 7.19 5.95
CA ALA A 134 8.75 8.09 5.51
C ALA A 134 9.50 8.71 6.70
N LEU A 135 8.78 9.28 7.68
CA LEU A 135 9.41 9.86 8.86
C LEU A 135 10.23 8.82 9.66
N ARG A 136 9.79 7.56 9.72
CA ARG A 136 10.56 6.46 10.33
C ARG A 136 11.79 6.08 9.52
N ALA A 137 11.70 6.09 8.19
CA ALA A 137 12.86 5.87 7.33
C ALA A 137 13.94 6.94 7.54
N VAL A 138 13.54 8.20 7.76
CA VAL A 138 14.47 9.28 8.14
C VAL A 138 15.15 8.98 9.48
N LEU A 139 14.44 8.46 10.48
CA LEU A 139 15.04 8.10 11.77
C LEU A 139 15.96 6.89 11.71
N ALA A 140 15.68 5.95 10.82
CA ALA A 140 16.46 4.71 10.67
C ALA A 140 17.81 4.94 9.98
N ASP A 141 17.94 6.03 9.20
CA ASP A 141 19.16 6.38 8.47
C ASP A 141 19.80 7.64 9.09
N GLN A 142 20.95 7.46 9.72
CA GLN A 142 21.66 8.54 10.41
C GLN A 142 22.08 9.68 9.46
N GLU A 143 22.47 9.38 8.22
CA GLU A 143 22.81 10.43 7.25
C GLU A 143 21.57 11.24 6.87
N ARG A 144 20.45 10.57 6.63
CA ARG A 144 19.17 11.24 6.32
C ARG A 144 18.66 12.07 7.47
N LEU A 145 18.76 11.55 8.69
CA LEU A 145 18.41 12.30 9.88
C LEU A 145 19.24 13.57 10.00
N GLN A 146 20.55 13.49 9.79
CA GLN A 146 21.43 14.66 9.81
C GLN A 146 21.07 15.65 8.70
N ARG A 147 20.82 15.19 7.47
CA ARG A 147 20.35 16.05 6.36
C ARG A 147 19.02 16.74 6.71
N TYR A 148 18.07 16.01 7.30
CA TYR A 148 16.78 16.54 7.74
C TYR A 148 16.94 17.61 8.84
N ILE A 149 17.78 17.34 9.85
CA ILE A 149 18.08 18.28 10.93
C ILE A 149 18.72 19.55 10.37
N ASN A 150 19.76 19.42 9.55
CA ASN A 150 20.49 20.54 8.94
C ASN A 150 19.59 21.39 8.03
N TYR A 151 18.61 20.77 7.37
CA TYR A 151 17.63 21.49 6.55
C TYR A 151 16.63 22.28 7.40
N LYS A 152 16.17 21.73 8.52
CA LYS A 152 15.19 22.39 9.41
C LYS A 152 15.83 23.41 10.34
N ILE A 153 17.14 23.36 10.55
CA ILE A 153 17.89 24.27 11.42
C ILE A 153 18.94 25.02 10.58
N PRO A 154 18.65 26.27 10.17
CA PRO A 154 19.63 27.07 9.43
C PRO A 154 20.93 27.22 10.24
N ASN A 155 22.09 26.97 9.61
CA ASN A 155 23.44 27.11 10.19
C ASN A 155 23.80 26.13 11.33
N ALA A 156 23.35 24.87 11.28
CA ALA A 156 23.56 23.85 12.31
C ALA A 156 25.03 23.37 12.53
N SER A 157 26.03 24.02 11.92
CA SER A 157 27.45 23.67 12.09
C SER A 157 28.00 23.94 13.51
N GLU A 158 27.25 24.61 14.39
CA GLU A 158 27.62 24.84 15.79
C GLU A 158 26.41 24.68 16.73
N ILE A 159 25.92 23.46 16.97
CA ILE A 159 24.92 23.27 18.04
C ILE A 159 25.15 21.96 18.79
N ASP A 160 25.48 22.10 20.09
CA ASP A 160 25.47 21.08 21.14
C ASP A 160 24.32 20.10 20.95
N ALA A 161 24.49 18.81 21.27
CA ALA A 161 23.57 17.67 21.02
C ALA A 161 22.05 17.82 21.41
N HIS A 162 21.61 18.96 21.95
CA HIS A 162 20.24 19.28 22.32
C HIS A 162 19.20 19.54 21.20
N PRO A 163 19.50 19.99 19.97
CA PRO A 163 18.51 20.14 18.91
C PRO A 163 18.22 18.81 18.22
N ALA A 164 19.20 17.90 18.15
CA ALA A 164 19.03 16.61 17.48
C ALA A 164 18.05 15.70 18.22
N SER A 165 18.17 15.60 19.56
CA SER A 165 17.22 14.83 20.38
C SER A 165 15.81 15.37 20.28
N ARG A 166 15.65 16.70 20.30
CA ARG A 166 14.35 17.37 20.13
C ARG A 166 13.74 17.12 18.74
N VAL A 167 14.54 17.13 17.69
CA VAL A 167 14.08 16.80 16.32
C VAL A 167 13.66 15.34 16.22
N ILE A 168 14.43 14.42 16.80
CA ILE A 168 14.07 12.99 16.86
C ILE A 168 12.73 12.80 17.58
N GLU A 169 12.52 13.44 18.73
CA GLU A 169 11.26 13.39 19.47
C GLU A 169 10.09 13.93 18.64
N GLN A 170 10.30 15.05 17.92
CA GLN A 170 9.29 15.64 17.06
C GLN A 170 8.93 14.74 15.87
N ILE A 171 9.93 14.15 15.20
CA ILE A 171 9.70 13.21 14.09
C ILE A 171 8.95 11.98 14.59
N ASN A 172 9.37 11.39 15.71
CA ASN A 172 8.69 10.25 16.32
C ASN A 172 7.23 10.57 16.66
N LYS A 173 6.99 11.70 17.32
CA LYS A 173 5.63 12.13 17.68
C LYS A 173 4.76 12.34 16.44
N ALA A 174 5.28 13.01 15.41
CA ALA A 174 4.57 13.23 14.17
C ALA A 174 4.23 11.91 13.46
N ALA A 175 5.18 10.98 13.38
CA ALA A 175 4.96 9.65 12.80
C ALA A 175 3.88 8.87 13.56
N GLN A 176 3.93 8.88 14.90
CA GLN A 176 2.92 8.23 15.76
C GLN A 176 1.54 8.87 15.61
N ASP A 177 1.44 10.20 15.55
CA ASP A 177 0.16 10.89 15.42
C ASP A 177 -0.49 10.64 14.04
N LEU A 178 0.32 10.52 12.98
CA LEU A 178 -0.15 10.14 11.63
C LEU A 178 -0.62 8.68 11.58
N GLU A 179 0.16 7.76 12.13
CA GLU A 179 -0.23 6.34 12.22
C GLU A 179 -1.50 6.16 13.07
N ARG A 180 -1.63 6.90 14.17
CA ARG A 180 -2.85 6.87 15.00
C ARG A 180 -4.07 7.33 14.21
N GLN A 181 -3.94 8.37 13.37
CA GLN A 181 -5.03 8.83 12.50
C GLN A 181 -5.41 7.76 11.46
N TYR A 182 -4.41 7.11 10.86
CA TYR A 182 -4.63 5.99 9.95
C TYR A 182 -5.36 4.83 10.63
N ASN A 183 -4.85 4.34 11.76
CA ASN A 183 -5.43 3.22 12.51
C ASN A 183 -6.86 3.51 12.95
N LYS A 184 -7.11 4.70 13.51
CA LYS A 184 -8.47 5.12 13.90
C LYS A 184 -9.45 5.08 12.73
N ARG A 185 -8.99 5.46 11.53
CA ARG A 185 -9.82 5.40 10.32
C ARG A 185 -10.06 3.97 9.84
N MET A 186 -9.05 3.11 9.89
CA MET A 186 -9.19 1.70 9.54
C MET A 186 -10.09 0.94 10.52
N GLU A 187 -10.00 1.21 11.82
CA GLU A 187 -10.91 0.67 12.83
C GLU A 187 -12.38 1.02 12.52
N ASN A 188 -12.64 2.26 12.10
CA ASN A 188 -13.99 2.68 11.70
C ASN A 188 -14.47 1.91 10.46
N TYR A 189 -13.58 1.63 9.50
CA TYR A 189 -13.91 0.78 8.35
C TYR A 189 -14.26 -0.65 8.78
N GLN A 190 -13.47 -1.22 9.69
CA GLN A 190 -13.72 -2.57 10.19
C GLN A 190 -15.07 -2.67 10.91
N ARG A 191 -15.38 -1.69 11.77
CA ARG A 191 -16.67 -1.61 12.45
C ARG A 191 -17.83 -1.48 11.46
N ALA A 192 -17.71 -0.61 10.46
CA ALA A 192 -18.74 -0.45 9.43
C ALA A 192 -18.96 -1.75 8.62
N GLN A 193 -17.89 -2.48 8.28
CA GLN A 193 -18.01 -3.78 7.60
C GLN A 193 -18.69 -4.84 8.47
N LEU A 194 -18.37 -4.89 9.77
CA LEU A 194 -19.01 -5.81 10.73
C LEU A 194 -20.49 -5.45 10.96
N GLU A 195 -20.84 -4.17 10.96
CA GLU A 195 -22.25 -3.73 11.06
C GLU A 195 -23.06 -4.12 9.82
N VAL A 196 -22.49 -3.99 8.62
CA VAL A 196 -23.15 -4.44 7.38
C VAL A 196 -23.29 -5.96 7.35
N ALA A 197 -22.26 -6.70 7.75
CA ALA A 197 -22.30 -8.16 7.83
C ALA A 197 -23.31 -8.68 8.87
N SER A 198 -23.41 -8.00 10.03
CA SER A 198 -24.37 -8.37 11.10
C SER A 198 -25.82 -8.00 10.80
N ARG A 199 -26.05 -7.06 9.87
CA ARG A 199 -27.42 -6.69 9.44
C ARG A 199 -28.06 -7.68 8.47
N GLY A 200 -27.31 -8.60 7.86
CA GLY A 200 -27.83 -9.61 6.93
C GLY A 200 -28.60 -9.02 5.72
N PRO A 201 -28.88 -9.82 4.68
CA PRO A 201 -29.81 -9.38 3.65
C PRO A 201 -31.21 -9.38 4.29
N TYR A 202 -31.76 -8.19 4.57
CA TYR A 202 -33.20 -8.09 4.77
C TYR A 202 -33.86 -8.59 3.48
N MET A 203 -34.41 -9.80 3.53
CA MET A 203 -35.37 -10.25 2.54
C MET A 203 -36.56 -9.31 2.62
N THR A 204 -36.60 -8.31 1.72
CA THR A 204 -37.84 -7.65 1.36
C THR A 204 -38.68 -8.68 0.60
N PHE A 205 -39.43 -9.48 1.34
CA PHE A 205 -40.59 -10.17 0.79
C PHE A 205 -41.76 -9.19 0.77
N GLY A 206 -42.38 -9.08 -0.42
CA GLY A 206 -43.82 -8.86 -0.63
C GLY A 206 -44.46 -7.66 0.02
#